data_AF-A0A6P7NW14-F1
#
_entry.id   AF-A0A6P7NW14-F1
#
_cell.length_a   1.000
_cell.length_b   1.000
_cell.length_c   1.000
_cell.angle_alpha   90.00
_cell.angle_beta   90.00
_cell.angle_gamma   90.00
#
_symmetry.space_group_name_H-M   'P 1'
#
loop_
_entity.id
_entity.type
_entity.pdbx_description
1 polymer ?
#
loop_
_entity_poly.entity_id
_entity_poly.type
_entity_poly.pdbx_seq_one_letter_code
_entity_poly.pdbx_strand_id
1 'polypeptide(L)'
;MEDQNDMAGPYPEQFEDVMDFIEATIGRLRRASEPGAGPRARREQRQRAAANTGGARGSRRRGRGRGGGRGGKGGRGEKAPVQSRGCLLKEVHLNVTDLGLGYQTKEELIFRYCSGPCAEAETNYDKILNNLTHNKKLDKDAPSRTCCRPLAFDDDLSFLDDNVVYHTLKKHSARKCGCV
;
A
#
# COMPACT_ATOMS: atom_id res chain seq x y z
N MET A 1 -49.81 24.28 -37.68
CA MET A 1 -48.64 23.95 -38.52
C MET A 1 -47.89 25.25 -38.69
N GLU A 2 -46.74 25.52 -38.09
CA GLU A 2 -45.80 24.79 -37.23
C GLU A 2 -45.13 25.85 -36.33
N ASP A 3 -44.86 25.51 -35.08
CA ASP A 3 -44.30 26.41 -34.06
C ASP A 3 -42.81 26.70 -34.29
N GLN A 4 -42.44 27.97 -34.10
CA GLN A 4 -41.08 28.45 -33.86
C GLN A 4 -40.54 27.82 -32.57
N ASN A 5 -39.40 27.13 -32.66
CA ASN A 5 -38.53 26.87 -31.52
C ASN A 5 -37.08 27.12 -31.95
N ASP A 6 -36.64 28.37 -31.78
CA ASP A 6 -35.25 28.79 -31.79
C ASP A 6 -34.50 28.10 -30.63
N MET A 7 -33.69 27.10 -30.96
CA MET A 7 -32.79 26.41 -30.03
C MET A 7 -31.48 27.21 -29.93
N ALA A 8 -31.47 28.24 -29.09
CA ALA A 8 -30.24 28.94 -28.70
C ALA A 8 -29.38 28.00 -27.83
N GLY A 9 -28.35 27.40 -28.43
CA GLY A 9 -27.38 26.55 -27.74
C GLY A 9 -26.55 27.34 -26.71
N PRO A 10 -26.19 26.75 -25.55
CA PRO A 10 -25.49 27.46 -24.50
C PRO A 10 -23.99 27.63 -24.79
N TYR A 11 -23.56 28.90 -24.84
CA TYR A 11 -22.27 29.47 -24.44
C TYR A 11 -20.98 28.63 -24.55
N PRO A 12 -20.02 28.99 -25.43
CA PRO A 12 -18.76 28.26 -25.66
C PRO A 12 -17.64 28.50 -24.62
N GLU A 13 -17.75 29.50 -23.74
CA GLU A 13 -16.65 29.97 -22.87
C GLU A 13 -16.21 28.95 -21.80
N GLN A 14 -17.06 28.03 -21.37
CA GLN A 14 -16.70 27.04 -20.34
C GLN A 14 -15.91 25.83 -20.87
N PHE A 15 -15.90 25.62 -22.19
CA PHE A 15 -15.19 24.49 -22.79
C PHE A 15 -13.69 24.76 -22.98
N GLU A 16 -13.29 26.03 -23.12
CA GLU A 16 -11.88 26.41 -23.24
C GLU A 16 -11.11 26.09 -21.95
N ASP A 17 -11.66 26.45 -20.79
CA ASP A 17 -11.06 26.17 -19.48
C ASP A 17 -10.84 24.67 -19.22
N VAL A 18 -11.79 23.83 -19.65
CA VAL A 18 -11.71 22.38 -19.49
C VAL A 18 -10.65 21.80 -20.44
N MET A 19 -10.57 22.31 -21.66
CA MET A 19 -9.55 21.88 -22.64
C MET A 19 -8.14 22.30 -22.19
N ASP A 20 -7.96 23.49 -21.63
CA ASP A 20 -6.70 23.96 -21.06
C ASP A 20 -6.22 23.09 -19.88
N PHE A 21 -7.15 22.69 -19.01
CA PHE A 21 -6.83 21.78 -17.90
C PHE A 21 -6.41 20.39 -18.38
N ILE A 22 -7.10 19.86 -19.41
CA ILE A 22 -6.76 18.58 -20.03
C ILE A 22 -5.39 18.67 -20.72
N GLU A 23 -5.11 19.74 -21.46
CA GLU A 23 -3.84 19.94 -22.16
C GLU A 23 -2.66 20.11 -21.18
N ALA A 24 -2.84 20.87 -20.10
CA ALA A 24 -1.84 21.02 -19.04
C ALA A 24 -1.51 19.68 -18.34
N THR A 25 -2.51 18.82 -18.17
CA THR A 25 -2.34 17.50 -17.54
C THR A 25 -1.60 16.53 -18.47
N ILE A 26 -1.93 16.52 -19.76
CA ILE A 26 -1.23 15.71 -20.77
C ILE A 26 0.22 16.19 -20.95
N GLY A 27 0.46 17.50 -20.91
CA GLY A 27 1.81 18.08 -20.96
C GLY A 27 2.70 17.65 -19.78
N ARG A 28 2.13 17.54 -18.58
CA ARG A 28 2.86 17.04 -17.39
C ARG A 28 3.19 15.55 -17.47
N LEU A 29 2.28 14.74 -18.01
CA LEU A 29 2.52 13.30 -18.21
C LEU A 29 3.62 13.06 -19.24
N ARG A 30 3.64 13.80 -20.36
CA ARG A 30 4.70 13.68 -21.38
C ARG A 30 6.08 14.11 -20.86
N ARG A 31 6.16 15.11 -19.98
CA ARG A 31 7.43 15.56 -19.38
C ARG A 31 8.03 14.55 -18.39
N ALA A 32 7.24 13.58 -17.93
CA ALA A 32 7.69 12.49 -17.06
C ALA A 32 8.18 11.24 -17.84
N SER A 33 8.06 11.23 -19.18
CA SER A 33 8.39 10.07 -20.02
C SER A 33 9.64 10.23 -20.91
N GLU A 34 10.46 11.27 -20.71
CA GLU A 34 11.79 11.32 -21.34
C GLU A 34 12.87 10.64 -20.46
N PRO A 35 13.61 9.63 -20.96
CA PRO A 35 14.72 9.02 -20.26
C PRO A 35 15.96 9.93 -20.35
N GLY A 36 16.01 10.97 -19.51
CA GLY A 36 17.14 11.86 -19.36
C GLY A 36 18.19 11.33 -18.38
N ALA A 37 19.33 10.89 -18.92
CA ALA A 37 20.69 10.89 -18.38
C ALA A 37 20.92 10.59 -16.87
N GLY A 38 21.63 9.49 -16.61
CA GLY A 38 21.95 8.97 -15.28
C GLY A 38 22.75 9.86 -14.32
N PRO A 39 22.86 9.44 -13.04
CA PRO A 39 23.29 10.27 -11.91
C PRO A 39 24.81 10.38 -11.77
N ARG A 40 25.52 10.83 -12.82
CA ARG A 40 27.00 11.01 -12.76
C ARG A 40 27.50 12.45 -12.92
N ALA A 41 26.67 13.44 -13.21
CA ALA A 41 27.10 14.82 -13.45
C ALA A 41 26.91 15.80 -12.26
N ARG A 42 26.60 15.31 -11.05
CA ARG A 42 26.41 16.15 -9.84
C ARG A 42 27.48 15.94 -8.76
N ARG A 43 28.68 15.48 -9.14
CA ARG A 43 29.82 15.29 -8.21
C ARG A 43 31.01 16.21 -8.48
N GLU A 44 31.06 16.92 -9.61
CA GLU A 44 32.25 17.71 -9.99
C GLU A 44 32.21 19.21 -9.68
N GLN A 45 31.10 19.75 -9.14
CA GLN A 45 31.02 21.18 -8.82
C GLN A 45 31.28 21.52 -7.33
N ARG A 46 31.67 20.52 -6.51
CA ARG A 46 31.98 20.73 -5.08
C ARG A 46 33.45 20.59 -4.71
N GLN A 47 34.35 20.48 -5.69
CA GLN A 47 35.79 20.25 -5.48
C GLN A 47 36.71 21.42 -5.86
N ARG A 48 36.19 22.65 -6.06
CA ARG A 48 37.01 23.84 -6.37
C ARG A 48 36.97 24.96 -5.33
N ALA A 49 36.56 24.68 -4.10
CA ALA A 49 36.56 25.65 -3.01
C ALA A 49 37.07 25.03 -1.70
N ALA A 50 38.36 24.67 -1.64
CA ALA A 50 39.11 24.44 -0.40
C ALA A 50 40.61 24.31 -0.71
N ALA A 51 41.24 25.40 -1.15
CA ALA A 51 42.68 25.55 -1.09
C ALA A 51 42.99 26.73 -0.15
N ASN A 52 43.47 26.39 1.05
CA ASN A 52 44.35 27.16 1.95
C ASN A 52 43.90 27.10 3.41
N THR A 53 44.51 26.19 4.17
CA THR A 53 45.11 26.50 5.48
C THR A 53 46.11 25.39 5.79
N GLY A 54 47.38 25.76 5.91
CA GLY A 54 48.47 24.83 6.20
C GLY A 54 48.60 24.47 7.68
N GLY A 55 49.55 23.58 7.96
CA GLY A 55 50.30 23.57 9.23
C GLY A 55 50.21 22.30 10.09
N ALA A 56 51.41 21.73 10.34
CA ALA A 56 51.86 21.05 11.56
C ALA A 56 51.78 19.50 11.72
N ARG A 57 52.97 18.90 11.51
CA ARG A 57 53.72 17.90 12.32
C ARG A 57 52.98 17.07 13.40
N GLY A 58 53.23 15.75 13.40
CA GLY A 58 53.17 14.95 14.65
C GLY A 58 53.20 13.41 14.56
N SER A 59 54.39 12.83 14.72
CA SER A 59 54.72 11.59 15.46
C SER A 59 54.14 10.19 15.12
N ARG A 60 55.11 9.30 14.81
CA ARG A 60 55.19 7.83 14.94
C ARG A 60 54.23 7.16 15.95
N ARG A 61 53.71 5.98 15.60
CA ARG A 61 53.92 4.71 16.36
C ARG A 61 53.49 3.47 15.56
N ARG A 62 54.37 2.45 15.66
CA ARG A 62 54.25 1.08 15.16
C ARG A 62 53.11 0.34 15.88
N GLY A 63 52.39 -0.51 15.15
CA GLY A 63 51.52 -1.56 15.70
C GLY A 63 51.45 -2.73 14.73
N ARG A 64 52.17 -3.80 15.04
CA ARG A 64 52.31 -5.05 14.29
C ARG A 64 51.24 -6.02 14.84
N GLY A 65 50.34 -6.52 13.99
CA GLY A 65 49.31 -7.49 14.38
C GLY A 65 48.98 -8.41 13.22
N ARG A 66 49.27 -9.69 13.41
CA ARG A 66 49.27 -10.80 12.44
C ARG A 66 48.04 -11.68 12.74
N GLY A 67 47.30 -12.12 11.72
CA GLY A 67 46.22 -13.12 11.81
C GLY A 67 45.15 -12.81 10.76
N GLY A 68 44.88 -13.61 9.72
CA GLY A 68 44.93 -15.06 9.63
C GLY A 68 43.54 -15.62 9.93
N GLY A 69 42.73 -15.90 8.91
CA GLY A 69 41.40 -16.51 9.12
C GLY A 69 40.53 -16.55 7.87
N ARG A 70 40.42 -17.75 7.28
CA ARG A 70 39.52 -18.12 6.18
C ARG A 70 38.07 -17.80 6.53
N GLY A 71 37.38 -17.04 5.68
CA GLY A 71 35.93 -16.80 5.76
C GLY A 71 35.25 -17.26 4.48
N GLY A 72 34.51 -18.36 4.58
CA GLY A 72 33.87 -19.05 3.47
C GLY A 72 32.84 -18.23 2.70
N LYS A 73 32.67 -18.61 1.42
CA LYS A 73 31.53 -18.27 0.57
C LYS A 73 30.24 -18.78 1.23
N GLY A 74 29.65 -17.98 2.10
CA GLY A 74 28.25 -18.10 2.51
C GLY A 74 27.40 -17.28 1.55
N GLY A 75 26.66 -17.95 0.67
CA GLY A 75 25.64 -17.31 -0.15
C GLY A 75 24.66 -16.57 0.75
N ARG A 76 24.73 -15.23 0.71
CA ARG A 76 23.67 -14.37 1.23
C ARG A 76 22.49 -14.55 0.28
N GLY A 77 21.65 -15.55 0.55
CA GLY A 77 20.27 -15.50 0.12
C GLY A 77 19.73 -14.17 0.59
N GLU A 78 19.32 -13.34 -0.36
CA GLU A 78 18.59 -12.11 -0.14
C GLU A 78 17.31 -12.48 0.62
N LYS A 79 17.39 -12.51 1.95
CA LYS A 79 16.21 -12.37 2.78
C LYS A 79 15.71 -10.97 2.48
N ALA A 80 14.78 -10.89 1.53
CA ALA A 80 14.00 -9.69 1.26
C ALA A 80 13.63 -9.08 2.61
N PRO A 81 13.86 -7.77 2.83
CA PRO A 81 13.49 -7.14 4.07
C PRO A 81 12.01 -7.45 4.29
N VAL A 82 11.68 -7.98 5.47
CA VAL A 82 10.30 -8.09 5.94
C VAL A 82 9.81 -6.66 6.09
N GLN A 83 9.41 -6.07 4.97
CA GLN A 83 8.66 -4.83 4.94
C GLN A 83 7.43 -5.14 5.78
N SER A 84 7.20 -4.32 6.81
CA SER A 84 5.98 -4.31 7.58
C SER A 84 4.82 -4.06 6.62
N ARG A 85 4.35 -5.12 5.97
CA ARG A 85 3.23 -5.10 5.04
C ARG A 85 2.00 -4.83 5.91
N GLY A 86 1.44 -3.63 5.79
CA GLY A 86 0.30 -3.14 6.56
C GLY A 86 -0.98 -3.96 6.32
N CYS A 87 -2.15 -3.34 6.45
CA CYS A 87 -3.41 -4.02 6.18
C CYS A 87 -3.51 -4.42 4.69
N LEU A 88 -3.42 -5.72 4.41
CA LEU A 88 -3.42 -6.27 3.05
C LEU A 88 -4.56 -7.26 2.82
N LEU A 89 -4.89 -7.44 1.55
CA LEU A 89 -5.77 -8.49 1.07
C LEU A 89 -4.98 -9.78 0.86
N LYS A 90 -5.50 -10.89 1.39
CA LYS A 90 -4.98 -12.25 1.19
C LYS A 90 -6.06 -13.11 0.57
N GLU A 91 -5.66 -14.18 -0.10
CA GLU A 91 -6.58 -15.12 -0.73
C GLU A 91 -6.20 -16.57 -0.41
N VAL A 92 -7.20 -17.43 -0.36
CA VAL A 92 -7.08 -18.88 -0.14
C VAL A 92 -8.15 -19.60 -0.95
N HIS A 93 -7.77 -20.70 -1.59
CA HIS A 93 -8.72 -21.57 -2.29
C HIS A 93 -9.32 -22.56 -1.30
N LEU A 94 -10.65 -22.67 -1.26
CA LEU A 94 -11.39 -23.48 -0.30
C LEU A 94 -12.58 -24.18 -0.99
N ASN A 95 -13.05 -25.27 -0.41
CA ASN A 95 -14.38 -25.79 -0.73
C ASN A 95 -15.44 -24.95 -0.01
N VAL A 96 -16.66 -24.91 -0.56
CA VAL A 96 -17.80 -24.26 0.12
C VAL A 96 -18.09 -24.93 1.47
N THR A 97 -17.84 -26.24 1.62
CA THR A 97 -17.97 -26.97 2.89
C THR A 97 -17.00 -26.48 3.97
N ASP A 98 -15.80 -26.02 3.57
CA ASP A 98 -14.77 -25.54 4.49
C ASP A 98 -15.15 -24.22 5.17
N LEU A 99 -16.17 -23.52 4.65
CA LEU A 99 -16.72 -22.31 5.25
C LEU A 99 -17.52 -22.60 6.53
N GLY A 100 -17.90 -23.86 6.79
CA GLY A 100 -18.63 -24.25 7.99
C GLY A 100 -20.06 -23.69 8.08
N LEU A 101 -20.67 -23.31 6.95
CA LEU A 101 -22.01 -22.74 6.89
C LEU A 101 -23.13 -23.80 6.77
N GLY A 102 -22.78 -25.09 6.78
CA GLY A 102 -23.74 -26.20 6.74
C GLY A 102 -24.18 -26.65 5.34
N TYR A 103 -23.61 -26.09 4.28
CA TYR A 103 -23.87 -26.53 2.90
C TYR A 103 -23.16 -27.84 2.59
N GLN A 104 -23.87 -28.75 1.92
CA GLN A 104 -23.32 -29.99 1.38
C GLN A 104 -23.19 -29.83 -0.13
N THR A 105 -22.00 -29.51 -0.61
CA THR A 105 -21.71 -29.30 -2.03
C THR A 105 -20.24 -29.61 -2.30
N LYS A 106 -19.93 -29.87 -3.57
CA LYS A 106 -18.55 -30.05 -4.07
C LYS A 106 -18.00 -28.81 -4.76
N GLU A 107 -18.73 -27.70 -4.69
CA GLU A 107 -18.26 -26.44 -5.27
C GLU A 107 -17.11 -25.83 -4.45
N GLU A 108 -16.23 -25.13 -5.16
CA GLU A 108 -15.03 -24.48 -4.64
C GLU A 108 -15.11 -22.96 -4.85
N LEU A 109 -14.39 -22.20 -4.03
CA LEU A 109 -14.26 -20.75 -4.19
C LEU A 109 -12.86 -20.25 -3.81
N ILE A 110 -12.56 -19.03 -4.24
CA ILE A 110 -11.41 -18.26 -3.77
C ILE A 110 -11.91 -17.31 -2.68
N PHE A 111 -11.58 -17.60 -1.43
CA PHE A 111 -11.91 -16.75 -0.30
C PHE A 111 -10.79 -15.73 -0.05
N ARG A 112 -11.10 -14.45 -0.24
CA ARG A 112 -10.26 -13.32 0.12
C ARG A 112 -10.63 -12.72 1.48
N TYR A 113 -9.61 -12.35 2.25
CA TYR A 113 -9.75 -11.79 3.60
C TYR A 113 -8.69 -10.74 3.92
N CYS A 114 -9.01 -9.86 4.87
CA CYS A 114 -8.14 -8.77 5.29
C CYS A 114 -7.27 -9.18 6.49
N SER A 115 -5.97 -8.94 6.38
CA SER A 115 -5.01 -9.30 7.41
C SER A 115 -3.80 -8.36 7.38
N GLY A 116 -3.36 -7.91 8.55
CA GLY A 116 -2.17 -7.10 8.70
C GLY A 116 -2.29 -6.07 9.82
N PRO A 117 -1.16 -5.45 10.22
CA PRO A 117 -1.15 -4.40 11.22
C PRO A 117 -1.68 -3.06 10.67
N CYS A 118 -2.26 -2.26 11.56
CA CYS A 118 -2.80 -0.93 11.28
C CYS A 118 -2.11 0.20 12.07
N ALA A 119 -0.89 -0.03 12.56
CA ALA A 119 -0.16 0.91 13.42
C ALA A 119 0.05 2.30 12.78
N GLU A 120 0.20 2.36 11.46
CA GLU A 120 0.43 3.62 10.73
C GLU A 120 -0.84 4.47 10.56
N ALA A 121 -2.03 3.84 10.67
CA ALA A 121 -3.32 4.50 10.52
C ALA A 121 -3.95 4.92 11.86
N GLU A 122 -3.25 4.70 12.99
CA GLU A 122 -3.75 5.04 14.32
C GLU A 122 -3.96 6.54 14.49
N THR A 123 -5.16 6.92 14.92
CA THR A 123 -5.51 8.31 15.21
C THR A 123 -5.16 8.69 16.65
N ASN A 124 -5.32 9.97 16.99
CA ASN A 124 -5.22 10.40 18.39
C ASN A 124 -6.26 9.71 19.29
N TYR A 125 -7.45 9.40 18.74
CA TYR A 125 -8.47 8.66 19.47
C TYR A 125 -7.97 7.27 19.87
N ASP A 126 -7.36 6.52 18.95
CA ASP A 126 -6.80 5.19 19.21
C ASP A 126 -5.67 5.22 20.25
N LYS A 127 -4.82 6.26 20.17
CA LYS A 127 -3.73 6.47 21.14
C LYS A 127 -4.27 6.77 22.54
N ILE A 128 -5.28 7.64 22.64
CA ILE A 128 -5.94 7.94 23.91
C ILE A 128 -6.58 6.69 24.48
N LEU A 129 -7.30 5.93 23.65
CA LEU A 129 -7.96 4.71 24.07
C LEU A 129 -6.96 3.67 24.59
N ASN A 130 -5.85 3.46 23.87
CA ASN A 130 -4.76 2.59 24.29
C ASN A 130 -4.12 3.02 25.63
N ASN A 131 -3.96 4.33 25.85
CA ASN A 131 -3.42 4.85 27.10
C ASN A 131 -4.42 4.68 28.26
N LEU A 132 -5.71 4.92 28.05
CA LEU A 132 -6.74 4.81 29.07
C LEU A 132 -6.98 3.35 29.48
N THR A 133 -6.97 2.41 28.53
CA THR A 133 -7.07 0.97 28.82
C THR A 133 -5.84 0.47 29.58
N HIS A 134 -4.63 0.86 29.16
CA HIS A 134 -3.40 0.48 29.86
C HIS A 134 -3.37 1.02 31.31
N ASN A 135 -3.88 2.23 31.53
CA ASN A 135 -3.96 2.85 32.85
C ASN A 135 -5.17 2.39 33.67
N LYS A 136 -5.97 1.43 33.18
CA LYS A 136 -7.21 0.93 33.82
C LYS A 136 -8.20 2.05 34.17
N LYS A 137 -8.18 3.14 33.39
CA LYS A 137 -9.11 4.26 33.50
C LYS A 137 -10.36 4.07 32.64
N LEU A 138 -10.36 3.05 31.78
CA LEU A 138 -11.51 2.60 31.01
C LEU A 138 -11.77 1.13 31.36
N ASP A 139 -13.04 0.74 31.31
CA ASP A 139 -13.44 -0.66 31.47
C ASP A 139 -12.83 -1.55 30.39
N LYS A 140 -12.74 -2.85 30.69
CA LYS A 140 -12.17 -3.85 29.76
C LYS A 140 -12.97 -3.99 28.45
N ASP A 141 -14.20 -3.50 28.44
CA ASP A 141 -15.09 -3.46 27.28
C ASP A 141 -14.84 -2.24 26.39
N ALA A 142 -13.68 -1.59 26.56
CA ALA A 142 -13.25 -0.49 25.71
C ALA A 142 -13.30 -0.86 24.22
N PRO A 143 -13.73 0.07 23.35
CA PRO A 143 -13.83 -0.18 21.91
C PRO A 143 -12.51 -0.69 21.31
N SER A 144 -12.62 -1.50 20.27
CA SER A 144 -11.43 -2.03 19.59
C SER A 144 -10.62 -0.89 18.96
N ARG A 145 -9.29 -0.97 19.08
CA ARG A 145 -8.34 -0.16 18.30
C ARG A 145 -8.58 -0.32 16.80
N THR A 146 -7.94 0.53 15.99
CA THR A 146 -7.93 0.39 14.54
C THR A 146 -7.62 -1.04 14.10
N CYS A 147 -8.55 -1.66 13.37
CA CYS A 147 -8.47 -3.04 12.91
C CYS A 147 -8.39 -3.11 11.37
N CYS A 148 -7.70 -4.12 10.85
CA CYS A 148 -7.70 -4.40 9.41
C CYS A 148 -9.01 -5.11 9.01
N ARG A 149 -9.92 -4.41 8.34
CA ARG A 149 -11.25 -4.92 7.95
C ARG A 149 -11.56 -4.70 6.46
N PRO A 150 -12.52 -5.43 5.89
CA PRO A 150 -13.00 -5.19 4.53
C PRO A 150 -13.69 -3.83 4.42
N LEU A 151 -13.25 -3.01 3.45
CA LEU A 151 -13.94 -1.78 3.03
C LEU A 151 -14.93 -2.04 1.89
N ALA A 152 -14.75 -3.14 1.16
CA ALA A 152 -15.65 -3.61 0.13
C ALA A 152 -15.62 -5.13 0.08
N PHE A 153 -16.72 -5.72 -0.39
CA PHE A 153 -16.87 -7.15 -0.59
C PHE A 153 -16.83 -7.49 -2.07
N ASP A 154 -16.44 -8.73 -2.37
CA ASP A 154 -16.54 -9.30 -3.71
C ASP A 154 -18.00 -9.58 -4.08
N ASP A 155 -18.20 -9.94 -5.34
CA ASP A 155 -19.52 -10.23 -5.91
C ASP A 155 -20.17 -11.44 -5.23
N ASP A 156 -21.49 -11.55 -5.34
CA ASP A 156 -22.25 -12.64 -4.75
C ASP A 156 -21.87 -13.98 -5.41
N LEU A 157 -21.59 -15.00 -4.61
CA LEU A 157 -21.28 -16.36 -5.09
C LEU A 157 -22.55 -17.19 -5.08
N SER A 158 -22.88 -17.83 -6.20
CA SER A 158 -24.01 -18.76 -6.28
C SER A 158 -23.53 -20.16 -6.64
N PHE A 159 -24.07 -21.17 -5.94
CA PHE A 159 -23.71 -22.58 -6.10
C PHE A 159 -24.94 -23.48 -5.94
N LEU A 160 -24.82 -24.72 -6.43
CA LEU A 160 -25.79 -25.78 -6.22
C LEU A 160 -25.30 -26.74 -5.12
N ASP A 161 -26.21 -27.14 -4.25
CA ASP A 161 -25.94 -28.21 -3.29
C ASP A 161 -26.22 -29.61 -3.86
N ASP A 162 -25.87 -30.66 -3.10
CA ASP A 162 -26.09 -32.05 -3.49
C ASP A 162 -27.59 -32.40 -3.67
N ASN A 163 -28.50 -31.58 -3.14
CA ASN A 163 -29.95 -31.70 -3.32
C ASN A 163 -30.47 -30.88 -4.51
N VAL A 164 -29.57 -30.31 -5.32
CA VAL A 164 -29.88 -29.49 -6.50
C VAL A 164 -30.65 -28.21 -6.11
N VAL A 165 -30.37 -27.66 -4.94
CA VAL A 165 -30.90 -26.38 -4.48
C VAL A 165 -29.87 -25.29 -4.68
N TYR A 166 -30.30 -24.17 -5.28
CA TYR A 166 -29.46 -22.99 -5.48
C TYR A 166 -29.32 -22.20 -4.17
N HIS A 167 -28.09 -21.82 -3.86
CA HIS A 167 -27.76 -20.93 -2.74
C HIS A 167 -26.92 -19.75 -3.22
N THR A 168 -27.02 -18.62 -2.52
CA THR A 168 -26.23 -17.42 -2.83
C THR A 168 -25.62 -16.85 -1.56
N LEU A 169 -24.29 -16.69 -1.56
CA LEU A 169 -23.52 -16.07 -0.48
C LEU A 169 -23.19 -14.62 -0.81
N LYS A 170 -23.69 -13.71 0.04
CA LYS A 170 -23.45 -12.27 -0.08
C LYS A 170 -22.45 -11.79 0.95
N LYS A 171 -21.66 -10.77 0.61
CA LYS A 171 -20.64 -10.18 1.49
C LYS A 171 -19.73 -11.23 2.15
N HIS A 172 -19.47 -12.31 1.42
CA HIS A 172 -18.77 -13.47 1.96
C HIS A 172 -17.26 -13.29 1.85
N SER A 173 -16.76 -12.59 0.82
CA SER A 173 -15.34 -12.39 0.59
C SER A 173 -14.96 -10.92 0.45
N ALA A 174 -13.74 -10.55 0.86
CA ALA A 174 -13.27 -9.17 0.84
C ALA A 174 -12.69 -8.78 -0.53
N ARG A 175 -13.08 -7.62 -1.05
CA ARG A 175 -12.51 -7.04 -2.29
C ARG A 175 -11.44 -6.00 -2.02
N LYS A 176 -11.60 -5.24 -0.94
CA LYS A 176 -10.68 -4.16 -0.55
C LYS A 176 -10.51 -4.14 0.97
N CYS A 177 -9.29 -3.97 1.43
CA CYS A 177 -8.95 -3.89 2.85
C CYS A 177 -8.56 -2.47 3.26
N GLY A 178 -8.79 -2.15 4.53
CA GLY A 178 -8.35 -0.90 5.12
C GLY A 178 -8.35 -0.96 6.64
N CYS A 179 -7.70 0.03 7.24
CA CYS A 179 -7.66 0.24 8.67
C CYS A 179 -8.85 1.11 9.07
N VAL A 180 -9.71 0.58 9.94
CA VAL A 180 -10.95 1.23 10.44
C VAL A 180 -11.11 1.04 11.94
#